data_AF-L8GXW3-F1
#
_entry.id   AF-L8GXW3-F1
#
_cell.length_a   1.000
_cell.length_b   1.000
_cell.length_c   1.000
_cell.angle_alpha   90.00
_cell.angle_beta   90.00
_cell.angle_gamma   90.00
#
_symmetry.space_group_name_H-M   'P 1'
#
loop_
_entity.id
_entity.type
_entity.pdbx_description
1 polymer ?
#
loop_
_entity_poly.entity_id
_entity_poly.type
_entity_poly.pdbx_seq_one_letter_code
_entity_poly.pdbx_strand_id
1 'polypeptide(L)'
;MWIALLGVLSSTALVVHGGTTCATDPVTLRAARLNATRAYVSRLNFDLAHYITASDRYYTEDTRMVLRGIGSFDTLQVAKEYGYVLFNESTFAIDLHELFQGKLFQVLDEPTITWPDDDTVQFWQTADVKLAPIFDQPGQFRLASGGVRNYETLHFEACSDRIRSDIVVSDRAIMPIYTANNEIDIGTLCTRIMVRCTGDLQQYDSVAHCMAFMQSLDARQTAHPESACPYRLTSNSTACRSFHTTNALVDPAVHCSHTAINSPKCVDTCLPPCANCPAHSHCTGTYANATTEVAVYACACDDGYVAGSVGPNGATSCVPATCTADWQCGAPYGFCDTATNRCGCPYTFEWDPINGGCHCPTDYVLTWDVPATNTFGLTGPACKPPGGCLARQHCTDQSWNRVQCAATRPPSTVSAWLACQCNPGFVGGWTSPCECPLGASRVFWSSTVQGEVCLADGECTDDWHCGSASCTVSSSAIVGTCASL
;
A
#
# COMPACT_ATOMS: atom_id res chain seq x y z
N MET A 1 -5.47 -70.00 -22.59
CA MET A 1 -4.46 -69.13 -21.96
C MET A 1 -4.25 -67.92 -22.86
N TRP A 2 -5.05 -66.88 -22.68
CA TRP A 2 -4.86 -65.52 -23.22
C TRP A 2 -5.59 -64.59 -22.24
N ILE A 3 -4.83 -63.78 -21.51
CA ILE A 3 -5.31 -62.74 -20.60
C ILE A 3 -5.40 -61.46 -21.43
N ALA A 4 -6.60 -60.89 -21.56
CA ALA A 4 -6.79 -59.56 -22.13
C ALA A 4 -6.80 -58.54 -20.97
N LEU A 5 -5.79 -57.65 -20.96
CA LEU A 5 -5.77 -56.46 -20.12
C LEU A 5 -6.89 -55.51 -20.55
N LEU A 6 -7.82 -55.23 -19.64
CA LEU A 6 -8.72 -54.08 -19.72
C LEU A 6 -7.96 -52.86 -19.19
N GLY A 7 -7.52 -52.00 -20.11
CA GLY A 7 -7.01 -50.67 -19.79
C GLY A 7 -8.16 -49.78 -19.32
N VAL A 8 -8.08 -49.31 -18.09
CA VAL A 8 -8.94 -48.25 -17.55
C VAL A 8 -8.51 -46.95 -18.21
N LEU A 9 -9.27 -46.49 -19.20
CA LEU A 9 -9.20 -45.13 -19.72
C LEU A 9 -9.74 -44.20 -18.62
N SER A 10 -8.83 -43.55 -17.89
CA SER A 10 -9.16 -42.41 -17.04
C SER A 10 -9.57 -41.25 -17.94
N SER A 11 -10.86 -40.97 -18.02
CA SER A 11 -11.39 -39.77 -18.64
C SER A 11 -11.01 -38.56 -17.79
N THR A 12 -9.93 -37.88 -18.17
CA THR A 12 -9.66 -36.51 -17.71
C THR A 12 -10.78 -35.62 -18.23
N ALA A 13 -11.69 -35.23 -17.35
CA ALA A 13 -12.72 -34.27 -17.66
C ALA A 13 -12.06 -32.91 -17.90
N LEU A 14 -11.99 -32.50 -19.17
CA LEU A 14 -11.59 -31.15 -19.57
C LEU A 14 -12.65 -30.16 -19.08
N VAL A 15 -12.28 -29.26 -18.18
CA VAL A 15 -13.13 -28.17 -17.73
C VAL A 15 -12.75 -26.90 -18.49
N VAL A 16 -13.76 -26.19 -19.00
CA VAL A 16 -13.60 -24.92 -19.72
C VAL A 16 -13.59 -23.78 -18.69
N HIS A 17 -12.54 -22.96 -18.67
CA HIS A 17 -12.44 -21.71 -17.90
C HIS A 17 -12.25 -20.55 -18.88
N GLY A 18 -13.19 -19.60 -18.91
CA GLY A 18 -13.08 -18.41 -19.77
C GLY A 18 -12.96 -18.70 -21.28
N GLY A 19 -13.37 -19.89 -21.75
CA GLY A 19 -13.20 -20.32 -23.15
C GLY A 19 -11.93 -21.14 -23.42
N THR A 20 -11.08 -21.37 -22.42
CA THR A 20 -9.85 -22.16 -22.51
C THR A 20 -10.00 -23.46 -21.71
N THR A 21 -9.64 -24.60 -22.30
CA THR A 21 -9.61 -25.88 -21.58
C THR A 21 -8.27 -26.03 -20.86
N CYS A 22 -8.28 -26.05 -19.53
CA CYS A 22 -7.09 -26.26 -18.72
C CYS A 22 -6.75 -27.75 -18.61
N ALA A 23 -5.45 -28.08 -18.66
CA ALA A 23 -4.98 -29.45 -18.40
C ALA A 23 -5.02 -29.79 -16.90
N THR A 24 -4.86 -28.78 -16.05
CA THR A 24 -4.94 -28.89 -14.58
C THR A 24 -6.38 -28.70 -14.13
N ASP A 25 -6.85 -29.51 -13.19
CA ASP A 25 -8.18 -29.33 -12.62
C ASP A 25 -8.28 -28.03 -11.79
N PRO A 26 -9.48 -27.46 -11.62
CA PRO A 26 -9.66 -26.15 -10.98
C PRO A 26 -9.16 -26.08 -9.52
N VAL A 27 -9.27 -27.18 -8.77
CA VAL A 27 -8.86 -27.22 -7.35
C VAL A 27 -7.35 -27.17 -7.26
N THR A 28 -6.66 -27.98 -8.06
CA THR A 28 -5.19 -27.99 -8.13
C THR A 28 -4.66 -26.65 -8.63
N LEU A 29 -5.30 -26.05 -9.64
CA LEU A 29 -4.90 -24.75 -10.17
C LEU A 29 -5.05 -23.64 -9.12
N ARG A 30 -6.16 -23.60 -8.41
CA ARG A 30 -6.40 -22.62 -7.33
C ARG A 30 -5.40 -22.78 -6.18
N ALA A 31 -5.05 -24.01 -5.81
CA ALA A 31 -4.01 -24.27 -4.82
C ALA A 31 -2.62 -23.79 -5.29
N ALA A 32 -2.27 -24.00 -6.56
CA ALA A 32 -1.03 -23.50 -7.16
C ALA A 32 -0.99 -21.96 -7.14
N ARG A 33 -2.08 -21.30 -7.52
CA ARG A 33 -2.21 -19.83 -7.48
C ARG A 33 -2.10 -19.27 -6.07
N LEU A 34 -2.72 -19.91 -5.07
CA LEU A 34 -2.57 -19.51 -3.67
C LEU A 34 -1.10 -19.62 -3.19
N ASN A 35 -0.39 -20.67 -3.59
CA ASN A 35 1.03 -20.80 -3.30
C ASN A 35 1.87 -19.72 -4.01
N ALA A 36 1.53 -19.41 -5.27
CA ALA A 36 2.13 -18.30 -6.00
C ALA A 36 1.89 -16.97 -5.27
N THR A 37 0.68 -16.67 -4.81
CA THR A 37 0.35 -15.48 -4.01
C THR A 37 1.22 -15.37 -2.75
N ARG A 38 1.36 -16.44 -1.97
CA ARG A 38 2.19 -16.44 -0.75
C ARG A 38 3.66 -16.14 -1.04
N ALA A 39 4.22 -16.83 -2.05
CA ALA A 39 5.61 -16.63 -2.44
C ALA A 39 5.84 -15.24 -3.04
N TYR A 40 4.88 -14.75 -3.83
CA TYR A 40 4.91 -13.45 -4.45
C TYR A 40 4.84 -12.31 -3.42
N VAL A 41 3.93 -12.34 -2.45
CA VAL A 41 3.82 -11.30 -1.41
C VAL A 41 5.09 -11.25 -0.56
N SER A 42 5.66 -12.41 -0.21
CA SER A 42 6.88 -12.45 0.60
C SER A 42 8.17 -12.15 -0.16
N ARG A 43 8.12 -11.95 -1.49
CA ARG A 43 9.33 -11.76 -2.33
C ARG A 43 10.21 -10.58 -1.89
N LEU A 44 9.61 -9.53 -1.32
CA LEU A 44 10.31 -8.33 -0.85
C LEU A 44 11.02 -8.54 0.51
N ASN A 45 10.78 -9.66 1.18
CA ASN A 45 11.34 -9.94 2.51
C ASN A 45 12.78 -10.47 2.46
N PHE A 46 13.23 -10.88 1.28
CA PHE A 46 14.51 -11.55 1.05
C PHE A 46 15.53 -10.58 0.42
N ASP A 47 16.47 -11.13 -0.34
CA ASP A 47 17.50 -10.39 -1.07
C ASP A 47 17.06 -10.09 -2.52
N LEU A 48 17.88 -9.31 -3.25
CA LEU A 48 17.53 -8.88 -4.60
C LEU A 48 17.45 -10.07 -5.58
N ALA A 49 18.33 -11.06 -5.41
CA ALA A 49 18.36 -12.26 -6.24
C ALA A 49 17.07 -13.09 -6.09
N HIS A 50 16.58 -13.24 -4.85
CA HIS A 50 15.31 -13.87 -4.56
C HIS A 50 14.15 -13.09 -5.16
N TYR A 51 14.13 -11.77 -5.01
CA TYR A 51 13.11 -10.90 -5.60
C TYR A 51 13.04 -11.06 -7.13
N ILE A 52 14.17 -11.03 -7.82
CA ILE A 52 14.26 -11.21 -9.26
C ILE A 52 13.73 -12.59 -9.66
N THR A 53 14.18 -13.64 -8.98
CA THR A 53 13.77 -15.03 -9.25
C THR A 53 12.27 -15.23 -9.06
N ALA A 54 11.71 -14.70 -7.97
CA ALA A 54 10.28 -14.77 -7.69
C ALA A 54 9.48 -14.01 -8.76
N SER A 55 9.94 -12.83 -9.15
CA SER A 55 9.30 -12.04 -10.21
C SER A 55 9.32 -12.77 -11.56
N ASP A 56 10.46 -13.33 -11.98
CA ASP A 56 10.57 -14.10 -13.23
C ASP A 56 9.71 -15.38 -13.23
N ARG A 57 9.53 -16.00 -12.05
CA ARG A 57 8.69 -17.19 -11.90
C ARG A 57 7.21 -16.87 -11.97
N TYR A 58 6.77 -15.80 -11.31
CA TYR A 58 5.36 -15.55 -11.08
C TYR A 58 4.77 -14.50 -12.00
N TYR A 59 5.49 -13.52 -12.52
CA TYR A 59 4.90 -12.58 -13.48
C TYR A 59 4.97 -13.10 -14.91
N THR A 60 3.92 -12.91 -15.71
CA THR A 60 3.97 -13.04 -17.19
C THR A 60 4.88 -11.98 -17.84
N GLU A 61 5.34 -12.21 -19.07
CA GLU A 61 6.16 -11.24 -19.82
C GLU A 61 5.45 -9.89 -20.04
N ASP A 62 4.14 -9.94 -20.27
CA ASP A 62 3.26 -8.80 -20.49
C ASP A 62 2.55 -8.32 -19.21
N THR A 63 3.08 -8.69 -18.04
CA THR A 63 2.50 -8.30 -16.75
C THR A 63 2.30 -6.80 -16.66
N ARG A 64 1.17 -6.41 -16.07
CA ARG A 64 0.87 -5.04 -15.68
C ARG A 64 0.84 -4.90 -14.16
N MET A 65 1.78 -4.15 -13.59
CA MET A 65 1.77 -3.80 -12.17
C MET A 65 1.22 -2.38 -12.00
N VAL A 66 0.18 -2.20 -11.20
CA VAL A 66 -0.49 -0.93 -10.93
C VAL A 66 -0.40 -0.62 -9.45
N LEU A 67 0.34 0.44 -9.13
CA LEU A 67 0.34 1.03 -7.79
C LEU A 67 -0.55 2.25 -7.82
N ARG A 68 -1.72 2.17 -7.18
CA ARG A 68 -2.69 3.27 -7.23
C ARG A 68 -2.12 4.55 -6.68
N GLY A 69 -2.32 5.61 -7.44
CA GLY A 69 -1.79 6.93 -7.15
C GLY A 69 -0.27 7.09 -7.28
N ILE A 70 0.43 6.04 -7.70
CA ILE A 70 1.84 6.13 -8.11
C ILE A 70 1.90 6.01 -9.63
N GLY A 71 1.47 4.88 -10.20
CA GLY A 71 1.62 4.62 -11.63
C GLY A 71 1.35 3.18 -12.05
N SER A 72 1.50 2.92 -13.35
CA SER A 72 1.56 1.57 -13.91
C SER A 72 2.95 1.26 -14.48
N PHE A 73 3.37 0.03 -14.27
CA PHE A 73 4.68 -0.52 -14.62
C PHE A 73 4.43 -1.78 -15.46
N ASP A 74 4.49 -1.60 -16.78
CA ASP A 74 4.07 -2.61 -17.73
C ASP A 74 5.28 -3.37 -18.30
N THR A 75 5.06 -4.66 -18.56
CA THR A 75 6.03 -5.72 -18.80
C THR A 75 6.76 -6.20 -17.55
N LEU A 76 7.17 -7.46 -17.57
CA LEU A 76 7.95 -8.11 -16.53
C LEU A 76 9.16 -7.27 -16.09
N GLN A 77 9.92 -6.76 -17.05
CA GLN A 77 11.17 -6.05 -16.77
C GLN A 77 10.93 -4.76 -15.98
N VAL A 78 9.94 -3.95 -16.38
CA VAL A 78 9.64 -2.67 -15.71
C VAL A 78 9.00 -2.91 -14.33
N ALA A 79 8.09 -3.88 -14.20
CA ALA A 79 7.51 -4.26 -12.92
C ALA A 79 8.60 -4.75 -11.94
N LYS A 80 9.58 -5.52 -12.42
CA LYS A 80 10.74 -5.93 -11.64
C LYS A 80 11.59 -4.73 -11.22
N GLU A 81 11.99 -3.87 -12.15
CA GLU A 81 12.85 -2.72 -11.88
C GLU A 81 12.33 -1.81 -10.78
N TYR A 82 11.00 -1.61 -10.72
CA TYR A 82 10.37 -0.81 -9.67
C TYR A 82 10.80 -1.23 -8.26
N GLY A 83 10.95 -2.54 -8.02
CA GLY A 83 11.33 -3.06 -6.70
C GLY A 83 12.82 -2.90 -6.37
N TYR A 84 13.70 -2.64 -7.34
CA TYR A 84 15.16 -2.63 -7.10
C TYR A 84 15.60 -1.57 -6.10
N VAL A 85 14.91 -0.43 -6.05
CA VAL A 85 15.18 0.67 -5.10
C VAL A 85 14.90 0.29 -3.63
N LEU A 86 14.28 -0.87 -3.39
CA LEU A 86 13.99 -1.42 -2.07
C LEU A 86 15.09 -2.35 -1.53
N PHE A 87 16.09 -2.66 -2.36
CA PHE A 87 17.17 -3.58 -2.01
C PHE A 87 18.50 -2.86 -1.92
N ASN A 88 19.29 -3.25 -0.92
CA ASN A 88 20.64 -2.78 -0.70
C ASN A 88 21.60 -3.89 -1.12
N GLU A 89 21.96 -3.96 -2.40
CA GLU A 89 23.03 -4.85 -2.82
C GLU A 89 24.08 -4.11 -3.62
N SER A 90 25.27 -4.05 -3.03
CA SER A 90 26.58 -3.69 -3.60
C SER A 90 27.03 -4.53 -4.80
N THR A 91 26.12 -5.27 -5.46
CA THR A 91 26.45 -6.23 -6.52
C THR A 91 26.68 -5.58 -7.88
N PHE A 92 26.25 -4.33 -8.07
CA PHE A 92 26.74 -3.50 -9.17
C PHE A 92 28.00 -2.75 -8.72
N ALA A 93 29.03 -2.69 -9.56
CA ALA A 93 30.30 -2.01 -9.31
C ALA A 93 30.19 -0.46 -9.24
N ILE A 94 29.05 0.05 -8.81
CA ILE A 94 28.68 1.45 -8.68
C ILE A 94 28.51 1.73 -7.18
N ASP A 95 28.80 2.94 -6.75
CA ASP A 95 28.68 3.37 -5.35
C ASP A 95 27.18 3.45 -4.95
N LEU A 96 26.62 2.32 -4.54
CA LEU A 96 25.18 2.08 -4.38
C LEU A 96 24.56 2.69 -3.12
N HIS A 97 25.32 3.50 -2.39
CA HIS A 97 24.76 4.37 -1.36
C HIS A 97 23.61 5.24 -1.91
N GLU A 98 23.56 5.53 -3.22
CA GLU A 98 22.48 6.37 -3.78
C GLU A 98 21.21 5.62 -4.27
N LEU A 99 21.21 4.28 -4.32
CA LEU A 99 20.02 3.50 -4.72
C LEU A 99 19.02 3.28 -3.59
N PHE A 100 19.51 3.32 -2.35
CA PHE A 100 18.72 2.88 -1.22
C PHE A 100 17.69 3.94 -0.82
N GLN A 101 16.47 3.81 -1.33
CA GLN A 101 15.36 4.68 -0.95
C GLN A 101 14.60 4.13 0.26
N GLY A 102 14.58 2.81 0.44
CA GLY A 102 13.91 2.16 1.56
C GLY A 102 14.01 0.63 1.57
N LYS A 103 13.29 0.02 2.51
CA LYS A 103 13.08 -1.43 2.60
C LYS A 103 11.63 -1.68 2.99
N LEU A 104 11.01 -2.68 2.35
CA LEU A 104 9.69 -3.19 2.70
C LEU A 104 9.83 -4.60 3.29
N PHE A 105 8.99 -4.91 4.26
CA PHE A 105 8.74 -6.28 4.69
C PHE A 105 7.23 -6.50 4.69
N GLN A 106 6.76 -7.46 3.91
CA GLN A 106 5.36 -7.73 3.62
C GLN A 106 4.90 -9.06 4.19
N VAL A 107 3.71 -9.08 4.76
CA VAL A 107 3.06 -10.29 5.26
C VAL A 107 1.65 -10.36 4.71
N LEU A 108 1.33 -11.48 4.05
CA LEU A 108 0.00 -11.79 3.58
C LEU A 108 -0.94 -12.04 4.77
N ASP A 109 -2.08 -11.34 4.78
CA ASP A 109 -3.16 -11.58 5.76
C ASP A 109 -4.05 -12.70 5.22
N GLU A 110 -3.62 -13.95 5.42
CA GLU A 110 -4.27 -15.12 4.82
C GLU A 110 -5.80 -15.22 5.05
N PRO A 111 -6.33 -14.90 6.24
CA PRO A 111 -7.78 -14.90 6.47
C PRO A 111 -8.58 -13.93 5.59
N THR A 112 -7.93 -12.94 4.97
CA THR A 112 -8.61 -11.99 4.06
C THR A 112 -8.69 -12.44 2.61
N ILE A 113 -8.08 -13.59 2.27
CA ILE A 113 -8.02 -14.07 0.89
C ILE A 113 -9.43 -14.39 0.39
N THR A 114 -9.82 -13.72 -0.69
CA THR A 114 -11.08 -13.94 -1.39
C THR A 114 -10.81 -14.18 -2.88
N TRP A 115 -11.72 -14.91 -3.52
CA TRP A 115 -11.64 -15.27 -4.93
C TRP A 115 -12.94 -14.84 -5.61
N PRO A 116 -12.97 -13.64 -6.22
CA PRO A 116 -14.13 -13.17 -6.96
C PRO A 116 -14.48 -14.05 -8.16
N ASP A 117 -13.44 -14.66 -8.76
CA ASP A 117 -13.53 -15.63 -9.84
C ASP A 117 -12.33 -16.59 -9.76
N ASP A 118 -12.22 -17.53 -10.70
CA ASP A 118 -11.17 -18.57 -10.68
C ASP A 118 -9.76 -18.00 -10.89
N ASP A 119 -9.62 -16.89 -11.62
CA ASP A 119 -8.36 -16.30 -12.04
C ASP A 119 -7.96 -15.06 -11.22
N THR A 120 -8.83 -14.60 -10.31
CA THR A 120 -8.61 -13.38 -9.52
C THR A 120 -8.57 -13.69 -8.05
N VAL A 121 -7.51 -13.24 -7.38
CA VAL A 121 -7.40 -13.28 -5.92
C VAL A 121 -7.30 -11.87 -5.36
N GLN A 122 -7.98 -11.64 -4.25
CA GLN A 122 -8.00 -10.38 -3.53
C GLN A 122 -7.65 -10.62 -2.08
N PHE A 123 -6.78 -9.79 -1.52
CA PHE A 123 -6.31 -9.95 -0.15
C PHE A 123 -5.79 -8.64 0.42
N TRP A 124 -5.68 -8.60 1.74
CA TRP A 124 -4.89 -7.60 2.42
C TRP A 124 -3.49 -8.14 2.72
N GLN A 125 -2.55 -7.22 2.82
CA GLN A 125 -1.23 -7.47 3.37
C GLN A 125 -0.81 -6.34 4.31
N THR A 126 0.04 -6.68 5.26
CA THR A 126 0.69 -5.71 6.14
C THR A 126 2.12 -5.47 5.68
N ALA A 127 2.56 -4.22 5.68
CA ALA A 127 3.92 -3.83 5.36
C ALA A 127 4.58 -3.08 6.52
N ASP A 128 5.82 -3.48 6.82
CA ASP A 128 6.76 -2.63 7.53
C ASP A 128 7.55 -1.82 6.50
N VAL A 129 7.52 -0.51 6.65
CA VAL A 129 8.12 0.44 5.73
C VAL A 129 9.28 1.14 6.41
N LYS A 130 10.46 1.03 5.81
CA LYS A 130 11.65 1.76 6.25
C LYS A 130 12.13 2.63 5.09
N LEU A 131 12.32 3.93 5.31
CA LEU A 131 12.69 4.89 4.25
C LEU A 131 13.85 5.77 4.68
N ALA A 132 14.52 6.35 3.68
CA ALA A 132 15.59 7.34 3.86
C ALA A 132 16.68 6.82 4.83
N PRO A 133 17.53 5.89 4.36
CA PRO A 133 18.62 5.33 5.17
C PRO A 133 19.59 6.37 5.71
N ILE A 134 20.22 6.02 6.83
CA ILE A 134 21.30 6.80 7.43
C ILE A 134 22.62 6.15 7.01
N PHE A 135 23.33 6.78 6.06
CA PHE A 135 24.47 6.16 5.37
C PHE A 135 25.66 5.84 6.26
N ASP A 136 25.90 6.65 7.29
CA ASP A 136 26.93 6.43 8.30
C ASP A 136 26.54 5.38 9.36
N GLN A 137 25.31 4.87 9.32
CA GLN A 137 24.77 3.93 10.30
C GLN A 137 24.00 2.79 9.61
N PRO A 138 24.70 1.75 9.12
CA PRO A 138 24.10 0.62 8.42
C PRO A 138 22.91 0.01 9.19
N GLY A 139 21.79 -0.17 8.49
CA GLY A 139 20.57 -0.73 9.06
C GLY A 139 19.66 0.29 9.76
N GLN A 140 20.07 1.56 9.88
CA GLN A 140 19.22 2.64 10.37
C GLN A 140 18.57 3.43 9.24
N PHE A 141 17.39 3.94 9.54
CA PHE A 141 16.52 4.68 8.63
C PHE A 141 15.93 5.87 9.36
N ARG A 142 15.75 6.99 8.65
CA ARG A 142 15.09 8.17 9.21
C ARG A 142 13.62 7.91 9.51
N LEU A 143 13.00 6.99 8.77
CA LEU A 143 11.64 6.53 9.00
C LEU A 143 11.61 5.00 9.08
N ALA A 144 10.92 4.49 10.11
CA ALA A 144 10.54 3.09 10.23
C ALA A 144 9.12 3.04 10.79
N SER A 145 8.17 2.60 9.97
CA SER A 145 6.75 2.51 10.33
C SER A 145 6.27 1.09 10.08
N GLY A 146 5.62 0.48 11.06
CA GLY A 146 4.91 -0.77 10.84
C GLY A 146 3.42 -0.52 10.64
N GLY A 147 2.71 -1.59 10.30
CA GLY A 147 1.26 -1.56 10.24
C GLY A 147 0.66 -0.81 9.04
N VAL A 148 1.46 -0.56 8.00
CA VAL A 148 0.92 -0.07 6.73
C VAL A 148 0.10 -1.20 6.11
N ARG A 149 -1.13 -0.92 5.70
CA ARG A 149 -2.03 -1.92 5.10
C ARG A 149 -2.18 -1.65 3.61
N ASN A 150 -1.93 -2.66 2.79
CA ASN A 150 -2.25 -2.60 1.36
C ASN A 150 -3.33 -3.62 1.05
N TYR A 151 -4.30 -3.22 0.24
CA TYR A 151 -5.22 -4.13 -0.40
C TYR A 151 -4.71 -4.42 -1.81
N GLU A 152 -4.69 -5.69 -2.19
CA GLU A 152 -4.05 -6.14 -3.41
C GLU A 152 -4.95 -7.10 -4.19
N THR A 153 -4.97 -6.92 -5.51
CA THR A 153 -5.67 -7.79 -6.44
C THR A 153 -4.65 -8.36 -7.41
N LEU A 154 -4.55 -9.69 -7.49
CA LEU A 154 -3.77 -10.36 -8.52
C LEU A 154 -4.71 -11.04 -9.50
N HIS A 155 -4.48 -10.80 -10.78
CA HIS A 155 -5.09 -11.55 -11.86
C HIS A 155 -4.06 -12.53 -12.43
N PHE A 156 -4.42 -13.81 -12.47
CA PHE A 156 -3.61 -14.86 -13.06
C PHE A 156 -3.91 -15.02 -14.55
N GLU A 157 -2.89 -15.48 -15.29
CA GLU A 157 -3.06 -16.00 -16.63
C GLU A 157 -3.91 -17.28 -16.61
N ALA A 158 -4.74 -17.46 -17.63
CA ALA A 158 -5.63 -18.61 -17.74
C ALA A 158 -4.83 -19.92 -17.69
N CYS A 159 -5.31 -20.89 -16.90
CA CYS A 159 -4.67 -22.20 -16.73
C CYS A 159 -3.23 -22.17 -16.16
N SER A 160 -2.82 -21.05 -15.58
CA SER A 160 -1.45 -20.81 -15.08
C SER A 160 -1.49 -20.22 -13.67
N ASP A 161 -0.39 -20.38 -12.94
CA ASP A 161 -0.13 -19.69 -11.66
C ASP A 161 0.70 -18.41 -11.84
N ARG A 162 0.91 -18.00 -13.08
CA ARG A 162 1.55 -16.72 -13.42
C ARG A 162 0.55 -15.57 -13.33
N ILE A 163 0.98 -14.47 -12.74
CA ILE A 163 0.29 -13.22 -12.54
C ILE A 163 0.45 -12.37 -13.81
N ARG A 164 -0.68 -11.96 -14.40
CA ARG A 164 -0.74 -11.03 -15.55
C ARG A 164 -1.02 -9.59 -15.14
N SER A 165 -1.68 -9.39 -14.01
CA SER A 165 -1.94 -8.05 -13.47
C SER A 165 -1.86 -8.09 -11.96
N ASP A 166 -1.19 -7.09 -11.40
CA ASP A 166 -1.04 -6.84 -9.97
C ASP A 166 -1.52 -5.42 -9.67
N ILE A 167 -2.55 -5.27 -8.86
CA ILE A 167 -3.12 -3.97 -8.50
C ILE A 167 -3.01 -3.79 -6.99
N VAL A 168 -2.17 -2.86 -6.57
CA VAL A 168 -1.96 -2.51 -5.16
C VAL A 168 -2.63 -1.18 -4.85
N VAL A 169 -3.46 -1.20 -3.81
CA VAL A 169 -4.05 -0.02 -3.17
C VAL A 169 -3.36 0.16 -1.83
N SER A 170 -2.45 1.14 -1.76
CA SER A 170 -1.70 1.43 -0.55
C SER A 170 -2.50 2.23 0.47
N ASP A 171 -2.13 2.06 1.74
CA ASP A 171 -2.62 2.88 2.85
C ASP A 171 -2.51 4.38 2.50
N ARG A 172 -3.60 5.13 2.66
CA ARG A 172 -3.63 6.56 2.37
C ARG A 172 -2.56 7.32 3.17
N ALA A 173 -2.23 6.85 4.37
CA ALA A 173 -1.25 7.49 5.24
C ALA A 173 0.20 7.38 4.73
N ILE A 174 0.55 6.34 3.95
CA ILE A 174 1.94 6.17 3.47
C ILE A 174 2.21 6.93 2.16
N MET A 175 1.18 7.22 1.38
CA MET A 175 1.30 7.82 0.04
C MET A 175 2.00 9.20 0.02
N PRO A 176 1.70 10.16 0.93
CA PRO A 176 2.42 11.43 0.98
C PRO A 176 3.92 11.25 1.26
N ILE A 177 4.27 10.23 2.04
CA ILE A 177 5.66 9.96 2.44
C ILE A 177 6.45 9.40 1.27
N TYR A 178 5.88 8.49 0.48
CA TYR A 178 6.51 8.02 -0.77
C TYR A 178 6.76 9.15 -1.75
N THR A 179 5.80 10.07 -1.87
CA THR A 179 5.94 11.25 -2.74
C THR A 179 7.05 12.17 -2.22
N ALA A 180 7.00 12.56 -0.94
CA ALA A 180 7.99 13.45 -0.33
C ALA A 180 9.43 12.89 -0.40
N ASN A 181 9.60 11.57 -0.29
CA ASN A 181 10.92 10.94 -0.41
C ASN A 181 11.55 11.10 -1.81
N ASN A 182 10.76 11.42 -2.84
CA ASN A 182 11.24 11.67 -4.20
C ASN A 182 11.32 13.17 -4.55
N GLU A 183 10.86 14.05 -3.66
CA GLU A 183 10.99 15.49 -3.79
C GLU A 183 12.33 15.96 -3.25
N ILE A 184 13.36 15.84 -4.09
CA ILE A 184 14.71 16.31 -3.78
C ILE A 184 14.97 17.70 -4.37
N ASP A 185 15.96 18.41 -3.82
CA ASP A 185 16.43 19.69 -4.35
C ASP A 185 16.79 19.60 -5.85
N ILE A 186 16.43 20.63 -6.62
CA ILE A 186 16.64 20.71 -8.07
C ILE A 186 18.12 20.59 -8.42
N GLY A 187 19.02 21.23 -7.67
CA GLY A 187 20.45 21.16 -7.92
C GLY A 187 20.99 19.73 -7.77
N THR A 188 20.54 19.05 -6.72
CA THR A 188 20.86 17.64 -6.46
C THR A 188 20.32 16.73 -7.56
N LEU A 189 19.06 16.91 -7.97
CA LEU A 189 18.45 16.17 -9.07
C LEU A 189 19.24 16.33 -10.36
N CYS A 190 19.52 17.56 -10.77
CA CYS A 190 20.21 17.83 -12.03
C CYS A 190 21.66 17.34 -12.02
N THR A 191 22.34 17.41 -10.89
CA THR A 191 23.68 16.82 -10.74
C THR A 191 23.61 15.30 -10.94
N ARG A 192 22.64 14.63 -10.32
CA ARG A 192 22.45 13.17 -10.46
C ARG A 192 22.12 12.76 -11.90
N ILE A 193 21.24 13.49 -12.58
CA ILE A 193 20.93 13.22 -13.99
C ILE A 193 22.22 13.31 -14.82
N MET A 194 23.00 14.38 -14.66
CA MET A 194 24.22 14.58 -15.45
C MET A 194 25.32 13.56 -15.16
N VAL A 195 25.37 13.00 -13.96
CA VAL A 195 26.32 11.94 -13.60
C VAL A 195 25.90 10.58 -14.16
N ARG A 196 24.60 10.28 -14.18
CA ARG A 196 24.07 8.95 -14.53
C ARG A 196 23.77 8.82 -16.03
N CYS A 197 23.35 9.90 -16.65
CA CYS A 197 22.93 9.97 -18.04
C CYS A 197 23.99 10.71 -18.84
N THR A 198 24.98 9.96 -19.35
CA THR A 198 26.16 10.49 -20.04
C THR A 198 26.29 9.91 -21.46
N GLY A 199 27.15 10.53 -22.28
CA GLY A 199 27.36 10.10 -23.67
C GLY A 199 26.06 10.16 -24.47
N ASP A 200 25.73 9.09 -25.18
CA ASP A 200 24.51 8.99 -26.00
C ASP A 200 23.22 9.01 -25.16
N LEU A 201 23.32 8.82 -23.85
CA LEU A 201 22.20 8.88 -22.91
C LEU A 201 22.06 10.25 -22.23
N GLN A 202 22.88 11.24 -22.59
CA GLN A 202 22.79 12.58 -22.03
C GLN A 202 21.47 13.27 -22.39
N GLN A 203 20.80 13.86 -21.39
CA GLN A 203 19.46 14.45 -21.55
C GLN A 203 19.45 15.98 -21.52
N TYR A 204 20.52 16.58 -21.02
CA TYR A 204 20.69 18.02 -20.89
C TYR A 204 22.12 18.40 -21.23
N ASP A 205 22.32 19.55 -21.89
CA ASP A 205 23.66 20.01 -22.28
C ASP A 205 24.53 20.38 -21.07
N SER A 206 23.90 20.79 -19.96
CA SER A 206 24.56 21.18 -18.73
C SER A 206 23.64 21.08 -17.52
N VAL A 207 24.21 21.08 -16.32
CA VAL A 207 23.44 21.19 -15.05
C VAL A 207 22.56 22.43 -15.07
N ALA A 208 23.04 23.57 -15.58
CA ALA A 208 22.25 24.80 -15.66
C ALA A 208 21.04 24.69 -16.60
N HIS A 209 21.19 23.99 -17.74
CA HIS A 209 20.07 23.71 -18.64
C HIS A 209 19.02 22.83 -17.94
N CYS A 210 19.45 21.78 -17.26
CA CYS A 210 18.54 20.96 -16.45
C CYS A 210 17.81 21.80 -15.39
N MET A 211 18.54 22.61 -14.62
CA MET A 211 17.96 23.42 -13.54
C MET A 211 16.91 24.40 -14.09
N ALA A 212 17.19 25.06 -15.21
CA ALA A 212 16.26 25.98 -15.84
C ALA A 212 14.94 25.29 -16.23
N PHE A 213 15.03 24.07 -16.75
CA PHE A 213 13.84 23.28 -17.07
C PHE A 213 13.07 22.87 -15.80
N MET A 214 13.73 22.31 -14.78
CA MET A 214 13.07 21.91 -13.53
C MET A 214 12.41 23.10 -12.82
N GLN A 215 13.08 24.26 -12.80
CA GLN A 215 12.51 25.50 -12.28
C GLN A 215 11.28 25.95 -13.07
N SER A 216 11.27 25.75 -14.40
CA SER A 216 10.09 26.06 -15.21
C SER A 216 8.89 25.14 -14.90
N LEU A 217 9.14 23.86 -14.57
CA LEU A 217 8.10 22.93 -14.13
C LEU A 217 7.50 23.35 -12.79
N ASP A 218 8.35 23.66 -11.81
CA ASP A 218 7.91 24.09 -10.48
C ASP A 218 7.21 25.46 -10.55
N ALA A 219 7.70 26.39 -11.37
CA ALA A 219 7.05 27.68 -11.60
C ALA A 219 5.67 27.53 -12.23
N ARG A 220 5.49 26.62 -13.20
CA ARG A 220 4.19 26.28 -13.79
C ARG A 220 3.22 25.74 -12.73
N GLN A 221 3.69 24.81 -11.90
CA GLN A 221 2.89 24.25 -10.81
C GLN A 221 2.54 25.30 -9.76
N THR A 222 3.44 26.25 -9.49
CA THR A 222 3.21 27.36 -8.56
C THR A 222 2.22 28.40 -9.11
N ALA A 223 2.24 28.64 -10.42
CA ALA A 223 1.35 29.59 -11.08
C ALA A 223 -0.09 29.07 -11.21
N HIS A 224 -0.24 27.75 -11.40
CA HIS A 224 -1.52 27.06 -11.57
C HIS A 224 -1.61 25.81 -10.70
N PRO A 225 -1.56 25.95 -9.35
CA PRO A 225 -1.61 24.81 -8.44
C PRO A 225 -2.90 24.00 -8.60
N GLU A 226 -4.00 24.65 -8.98
CA GLU A 226 -5.29 24.02 -9.22
C GLU A 226 -5.28 23.02 -10.39
N SER A 227 -4.41 23.26 -11.37
CA SER A 227 -4.29 22.43 -12.57
C SER A 227 -3.09 21.49 -12.50
N ALA A 228 -2.40 21.39 -11.35
CA ALA A 228 -1.34 20.43 -11.16
C ALA A 228 -1.92 19.01 -11.18
N CYS A 229 -1.41 18.13 -12.04
CA CYS A 229 -1.84 16.75 -12.04
C CYS A 229 -1.55 16.07 -10.69
N PRO A 230 -2.45 15.23 -10.18
CA PRO A 230 -2.17 14.38 -9.03
C PRO A 230 -1.10 13.34 -9.43
N TYR A 231 -0.58 12.62 -8.43
CA TYR A 231 0.39 11.54 -8.61
C TYR A 231 1.72 12.03 -9.20
N ARG A 232 2.46 12.81 -8.39
CA ARG A 232 3.69 13.48 -8.84
C ARG A 232 4.73 12.51 -9.40
N LEU A 233 4.76 11.26 -8.94
CA LEU A 233 5.71 10.23 -9.41
C LEU A 233 5.49 9.79 -10.87
N THR A 234 4.35 10.11 -11.50
CA THR A 234 4.08 9.82 -12.91
C THR A 234 3.67 11.02 -13.75
N SER A 235 3.25 12.12 -13.11
CA SER A 235 3.00 13.39 -13.82
C SER A 235 4.28 14.06 -14.34
N ASN A 236 4.14 15.14 -15.11
CA ASN A 236 5.25 15.96 -15.57
C ASN A 236 5.81 16.83 -14.42
N SER A 237 6.57 16.19 -13.53
CA SER A 237 7.09 16.77 -12.29
C SER A 237 8.58 16.48 -12.07
N THR A 238 9.15 17.22 -11.11
CA THR A 238 10.50 16.96 -10.55
C THR A 238 10.57 15.62 -9.82
N ALA A 239 9.51 15.19 -9.12
CA ALA A 239 9.46 13.91 -8.41
C ALA A 239 9.52 12.70 -9.36
N CYS A 240 8.81 12.73 -10.49
CA CYS A 240 8.89 11.68 -11.51
C CYS A 240 10.31 11.56 -12.09
N ARG A 241 10.95 12.71 -12.35
CA ARG A 241 12.34 12.76 -12.84
C ARG A 241 13.34 12.28 -11.80
N SER A 242 13.13 12.59 -10.53
CA SER A 242 13.90 12.07 -9.41
C SER A 242 13.80 10.54 -9.33
N PHE A 243 12.59 10.00 -9.42
CA PHE A 243 12.35 8.56 -9.48
C PHE A 243 13.11 7.91 -10.66
N HIS A 244 13.01 8.45 -11.87
CA HIS A 244 13.73 7.90 -13.01
C HIS A 244 15.23 8.11 -12.94
N THR A 245 15.72 9.20 -12.34
CA THR A 245 17.16 9.36 -12.15
C THR A 245 17.69 8.31 -11.17
N THR A 246 16.93 7.93 -10.13
CA THR A 246 17.29 6.81 -9.24
C THR A 246 17.34 5.49 -10.00
N ASN A 247 16.32 5.17 -10.78
CA ASN A 247 16.32 3.92 -11.52
C ASN A 247 17.37 3.87 -12.65
N ALA A 248 17.80 5.02 -13.18
CA ALA A 248 18.90 5.09 -14.15
C ALA A 248 20.25 4.61 -13.59
N LEU A 249 20.40 4.40 -12.28
CA LEU A 249 21.56 3.69 -11.73
C LEU A 249 21.56 2.19 -12.07
N VAL A 250 20.39 1.59 -12.28
CA VAL A 250 20.26 0.16 -12.62
C VAL A 250 20.16 -0.05 -14.12
N ASP A 251 19.28 0.71 -14.79
CA ASP A 251 19.13 0.67 -16.26
C ASP A 251 19.10 2.10 -16.84
N PRO A 252 20.27 2.69 -17.12
CA PRO A 252 20.34 4.03 -17.69
C PRO A 252 19.75 4.08 -19.11
N ALA A 253 19.82 2.99 -19.89
CA ALA A 253 19.34 2.98 -21.27
C ALA A 253 17.82 3.15 -21.33
N VAL A 254 17.09 2.58 -20.37
CA VAL A 254 15.65 2.78 -20.23
C VAL A 254 15.32 4.12 -19.57
N HIS A 255 15.91 4.40 -18.40
CA HIS A 255 15.40 5.48 -17.55
C HIS A 255 15.93 6.88 -17.87
N CYS A 256 17.09 7.01 -18.52
CA CYS A 256 17.63 8.34 -18.81
C CYS A 256 16.69 9.16 -19.70
N SER A 257 16.13 8.56 -20.75
CA SER A 257 15.16 9.22 -21.63
C SER A 257 13.93 9.76 -20.89
N HIS A 258 13.55 9.14 -19.77
CA HIS A 258 12.42 9.56 -18.96
C HIS A 258 12.72 10.79 -18.10
N THR A 259 13.99 11.15 -17.92
CA THR A 259 14.38 12.37 -17.21
C THR A 259 14.35 13.62 -18.09
N ALA A 260 14.19 13.47 -19.40
CA ALA A 260 14.25 14.53 -20.40
C ALA A 260 13.16 15.59 -20.28
N ILE A 261 13.34 16.70 -21.01
CA ILE A 261 12.31 17.71 -21.24
C ILE A 261 11.06 17.06 -21.87
N ASN A 262 11.27 16.32 -22.97
CA ASN A 262 10.23 15.58 -23.69
C ASN A 262 10.16 14.13 -23.21
N SER A 263 10.02 13.94 -21.91
CA SER A 263 9.93 12.61 -21.31
C SER A 263 8.73 11.84 -21.88
N PRO A 264 8.90 10.57 -22.29
CA PRO A 264 7.77 9.73 -22.70
C PRO A 264 7.00 9.15 -21.51
N LYS A 265 7.45 9.36 -20.27
CA LYS A 265 6.85 8.80 -19.05
C LYS A 265 6.39 9.84 -18.04
N CYS A 266 7.19 10.88 -17.79
CA CYS A 266 6.79 11.98 -16.91
C CYS A 266 5.92 12.97 -17.66
N VAL A 267 4.66 12.59 -17.87
CA VAL A 267 3.68 13.30 -18.67
C VAL A 267 2.41 13.55 -17.88
N ASP A 268 1.76 14.68 -18.15
CA ASP A 268 0.53 15.08 -17.48
C ASP A 268 -0.69 14.34 -18.08
N THR A 269 -0.85 13.06 -17.73
CA THR A 269 -1.97 12.20 -18.20
C THR A 269 -3.34 12.67 -17.70
N CYS A 270 -3.37 13.56 -16.70
CA CYS A 270 -4.59 14.17 -16.22
C CYS A 270 -5.18 15.22 -17.19
N LEU A 271 -4.44 15.58 -18.25
CA LEU A 271 -4.88 16.50 -19.28
C LEU A 271 -5.50 15.75 -20.48
N PRO A 272 -6.54 16.30 -21.14
CA PRO A 272 -7.15 17.61 -20.90
C PRO A 272 -8.14 17.75 -19.71
N PRO A 273 -8.63 16.70 -19.01
CA PRO A 273 -9.66 16.87 -17.98
C PRO A 273 -9.40 17.98 -16.97
N CYS A 274 -8.15 18.12 -16.52
CA CYS A 274 -7.77 19.08 -15.49
C CYS A 274 -7.07 20.35 -16.00
N ALA A 275 -7.11 20.62 -17.31
CA ALA A 275 -6.36 21.74 -17.88
C ALA A 275 -6.80 23.12 -17.39
N ASN A 276 -8.05 23.25 -16.94
CA ASN A 276 -8.67 24.52 -16.58
C ASN A 276 -9.47 24.37 -15.28
N CYS A 277 -8.89 23.74 -14.26
CA CYS A 277 -9.55 23.69 -12.96
C CYS A 277 -9.72 25.12 -12.42
N PRO A 278 -10.87 25.46 -11.81
CA PRO A 278 -11.13 26.82 -11.32
C PRO A 278 -10.27 27.16 -10.10
N ALA A 279 -10.23 28.44 -9.72
CA ALA A 279 -9.63 28.83 -8.44
C ALA A 279 -10.32 28.10 -7.27
N HIS A 280 -9.55 27.78 -6.22
CA HIS A 280 -9.99 27.01 -5.04
C HIS A 280 -10.45 25.58 -5.40
N SER A 281 -9.69 24.95 -6.27
CA SER A 281 -9.87 23.57 -6.67
C SER A 281 -8.52 22.91 -6.93
N HIS A 282 -8.52 21.60 -7.11
CA HIS A 282 -7.38 20.81 -7.54
C HIS A 282 -7.83 19.71 -8.50
N CYS A 283 -6.89 19.20 -9.29
CA CYS A 283 -7.11 17.98 -10.07
C CYS A 283 -7.06 16.76 -9.15
N THR A 284 -8.10 15.95 -9.17
CA THR A 284 -8.14 14.66 -8.44
C THR A 284 -8.19 13.49 -9.42
N GLY A 285 -7.64 12.35 -8.98
CA GLY A 285 -7.73 11.07 -9.68
C GLY A 285 -8.56 10.10 -8.84
N THR A 286 -9.62 9.54 -9.42
CA THR A 286 -10.49 8.58 -8.73
C THR A 286 -10.52 7.25 -9.46
N TYR A 287 -10.70 6.16 -8.71
CA TYR A 287 -10.81 4.82 -9.25
C TYR A 287 -12.22 4.30 -8.96
N ALA A 288 -12.87 3.67 -9.95
CA ALA A 288 -14.27 3.26 -9.81
C ALA A 288 -14.47 2.17 -8.73
N ASN A 289 -13.50 1.29 -8.54
CA ASN A 289 -13.52 0.21 -7.55
C ASN A 289 -12.10 -0.30 -7.26
N ALA A 290 -11.95 -1.36 -6.46
CA ALA A 290 -10.66 -1.93 -6.07
C ALA A 290 -9.88 -2.67 -7.19
N THR A 291 -10.51 -3.01 -8.32
CA THR A 291 -9.87 -3.66 -9.48
C THR A 291 -9.63 -2.73 -10.67
N THR A 292 -10.02 -1.45 -10.57
CA THR A 292 -9.83 -0.46 -11.64
C THR A 292 -8.36 -0.04 -11.74
N GLU A 293 -7.77 -0.17 -12.93
CA GLU A 293 -6.36 0.13 -13.17
C GLU A 293 -6.11 1.62 -13.51
N VAL A 294 -7.09 2.28 -14.11
CA VAL A 294 -6.96 3.64 -14.66
C VAL A 294 -7.75 4.63 -13.82
N ALA A 295 -7.11 5.73 -13.43
CA ALA A 295 -7.77 6.82 -12.74
C ALA A 295 -8.63 7.65 -13.72
N VAL A 296 -9.78 8.08 -13.25
CA VAL A 296 -10.60 9.12 -13.89
C VAL A 296 -10.23 10.45 -13.24
N TYR A 297 -9.79 11.40 -14.08
CA TYR A 297 -9.37 12.72 -13.63
C TYR A 297 -10.50 13.75 -13.75
N ALA A 298 -10.65 14.59 -12.73
CA ALA A 298 -11.62 15.67 -12.69
C ALA A 298 -11.14 16.81 -11.78
N CYS A 299 -11.69 18.01 -11.98
CA CYS A 299 -11.50 19.13 -11.07
C CYS A 299 -12.43 18.98 -9.85
N ALA A 300 -11.86 19.00 -8.65
CA ALA A 300 -12.58 18.95 -7.38
C ALA A 300 -12.29 20.22 -6.58
N CYS A 301 -13.32 20.83 -5.98
CA CYS A 301 -13.12 22.00 -5.13
C CYS A 301 -12.30 21.65 -3.89
N ASP A 302 -11.47 22.60 -3.44
CA ASP A 302 -10.68 22.45 -2.23
C ASP A 302 -11.58 22.40 -0.99
N ASP A 303 -11.01 21.92 0.12
CA ASP A 303 -11.66 21.93 1.43
C ASP A 303 -12.25 23.30 1.77
N GLY A 304 -13.52 23.31 2.17
CA GLY A 304 -14.28 24.53 2.45
C GLY A 304 -14.85 25.22 1.21
N TYR A 305 -14.78 24.61 0.03
CA TYR A 305 -15.43 25.07 -1.19
C TYR A 305 -16.28 23.97 -1.85
N VAL A 306 -17.39 24.37 -2.46
CA VAL A 306 -18.27 23.47 -3.22
C VAL A 306 -18.41 23.92 -4.66
N ALA A 307 -18.80 23.00 -5.54
CA ALA A 307 -19.05 23.33 -6.93
C ALA A 307 -20.25 24.29 -7.06
N GLY A 308 -19.99 25.53 -7.48
CA GLY A 308 -21.03 26.47 -7.90
C GLY A 308 -21.60 26.14 -9.29
N SER A 309 -20.80 25.44 -10.10
CA SER A 309 -21.17 24.91 -11.40
C SER A 309 -20.31 23.68 -11.71
N VAL A 310 -20.87 22.72 -12.44
CA VAL A 310 -20.22 21.47 -12.82
C VAL A 310 -20.28 21.30 -14.33
N GLY A 311 -19.16 20.91 -14.92
CA GLY A 311 -19.03 20.52 -16.32
C GLY A 311 -18.69 19.03 -16.48
N PRO A 312 -18.36 18.58 -17.70
CA PRO A 312 -18.03 17.19 -17.98
C PRO A 312 -16.85 16.63 -17.17
N ASN A 313 -15.92 17.49 -16.76
CA ASN A 313 -14.70 17.11 -16.04
C ASN A 313 -14.70 17.59 -14.57
N GLY A 314 -15.87 17.71 -13.95
CA GLY A 314 -16.01 18.16 -12.56
C GLY A 314 -16.29 19.64 -12.42
N ALA A 315 -15.81 20.26 -11.34
CA ALA A 315 -16.12 21.64 -10.99
C ALA A 315 -15.59 22.65 -12.03
N THR A 316 -16.46 23.58 -12.46
CA THR A 316 -16.10 24.70 -13.34
C THR A 316 -16.08 26.05 -12.61
N SER A 317 -16.58 26.08 -11.38
CA SER A 317 -16.42 27.19 -10.44
C SER A 317 -16.55 26.64 -9.02
N CYS A 318 -15.73 27.13 -8.09
CA CYS A 318 -15.82 26.78 -6.68
C CYS A 318 -16.27 27.99 -5.86
N VAL A 319 -17.26 27.79 -5.00
CA VAL A 319 -17.82 28.82 -4.11
C VAL A 319 -17.59 28.42 -2.65
N PRO A 320 -17.29 29.37 -1.75
CA PRO A 320 -17.04 29.03 -0.35
C PRO A 320 -18.26 28.37 0.30
N ALA A 321 -18.03 27.28 1.03
CA ALA A 321 -19.01 26.69 1.94
C ALA A 321 -18.99 27.47 3.27
N THR A 322 -19.67 28.61 3.30
CA THR A 322 -19.64 29.53 4.44
C THR A 322 -20.43 29.01 5.63
N CYS A 323 -19.92 29.26 6.82
CA CYS A 323 -20.57 28.90 8.08
C CYS A 323 -20.39 29.98 9.15
N THR A 324 -21.23 29.87 10.16
CA THR A 324 -21.19 30.62 11.43
C THR A 324 -21.24 29.68 12.63
N ALA A 325 -21.55 28.40 12.41
CA ALA A 325 -21.61 27.34 13.40
C ALA A 325 -21.46 25.97 12.73
N ASP A 326 -20.97 24.98 13.47
CA ASP A 326 -20.62 23.64 12.96
C ASP A 326 -21.79 22.91 12.28
N TRP A 327 -23.02 23.10 12.77
CA TRP A 327 -24.20 22.41 12.23
C TRP A 327 -24.49 22.76 10.75
N GLN A 328 -23.90 23.84 10.23
CA GLN A 328 -24.02 24.25 8.83
C GLN A 328 -23.08 23.47 7.90
N CYS A 329 -22.13 22.72 8.44
CA CYS A 329 -21.05 22.06 7.69
C CYS A 329 -21.29 20.56 7.46
N GLY A 330 -22.56 20.16 7.31
CA GLY A 330 -22.91 18.74 7.20
C GLY A 330 -22.61 18.00 8.50
N ALA A 331 -23.34 18.37 9.56
CA ALA A 331 -23.28 17.65 10.83
C ALA A 331 -23.53 16.15 10.62
N PRO A 332 -22.83 15.26 11.35
CA PRO A 332 -22.10 15.57 12.58
C PRO A 332 -20.57 15.65 12.44
N TYR A 333 -20.02 15.67 11.22
CA TYR A 333 -18.58 15.50 11.02
C TYR A 333 -17.83 16.78 10.65
N GLY A 334 -18.47 17.76 10.02
CA GLY A 334 -17.82 19.04 9.71
C GLY A 334 -17.78 20.01 10.89
N PHE A 335 -16.81 20.92 10.87
CA PHE A 335 -16.74 22.05 11.81
C PHE A 335 -16.67 23.38 11.06
N CYS A 336 -17.05 24.45 11.74
CA CYS A 336 -16.92 25.80 11.23
C CYS A 336 -15.60 26.41 11.68
N ASP A 337 -14.66 26.60 10.75
CA ASP A 337 -13.43 27.32 11.03
C ASP A 337 -13.73 28.81 11.24
N THR A 338 -13.72 29.23 12.51
CA THR A 338 -13.96 30.63 12.91
C THR A 338 -12.94 31.63 12.34
N ALA A 339 -11.75 31.20 11.92
CA ALA A 339 -10.77 32.08 11.31
C ALA A 339 -11.13 32.44 9.86
N THR A 340 -11.73 31.51 9.13
CA THR A 340 -12.07 31.67 7.71
C THR A 340 -13.57 31.80 7.44
N ASN A 341 -14.42 31.53 8.45
CA ASN A 341 -15.87 31.36 8.35
C ASN A 341 -16.27 30.33 7.28
N ARG A 342 -15.52 29.24 7.19
CA ARG A 342 -15.73 28.15 6.22
C ARG A 342 -15.83 26.82 6.91
N CYS A 343 -16.58 25.93 6.28
CA CYS A 343 -16.64 24.55 6.68
C CYS A 343 -15.31 23.84 6.45
N GLY A 344 -14.91 23.00 7.40
CA GLY A 344 -13.70 22.18 7.32
C GLY A 344 -13.94 20.78 7.90
N CYS A 345 -13.01 19.87 7.60
CA CYS A 345 -13.08 18.49 8.05
C CYS A 345 -12.07 18.19 9.16
N PRO A 346 -12.47 17.46 10.21
CA PRO A 346 -11.53 16.92 11.17
C PRO A 346 -10.53 16.01 10.47
N TYR A 347 -9.34 15.86 11.05
CA TYR A 347 -8.16 15.24 10.42
C TYR A 347 -8.36 13.87 9.74
N THR A 348 -9.34 13.08 10.18
CA THR A 348 -9.58 11.73 9.62
C THR A 348 -10.67 11.67 8.56
N PHE A 349 -11.37 12.78 8.31
CA PHE A 349 -12.46 12.86 7.34
C PHE A 349 -12.01 13.51 6.03
N GLU A 350 -12.78 13.25 4.98
CA GLU A 350 -12.58 13.84 3.66
C GLU A 350 -13.67 14.84 3.34
N TRP A 351 -13.27 15.93 2.72
CA TRP A 351 -14.19 16.92 2.20
C TRP A 351 -15.02 16.34 1.06
N ASP A 352 -16.32 16.58 1.11
CA ASP A 352 -17.24 16.32 0.02
C ASP A 352 -17.45 17.63 -0.77
N PRO A 353 -16.75 17.81 -1.91
CA PRO A 353 -16.82 19.05 -2.70
C PRO A 353 -18.15 19.22 -3.44
N ILE A 354 -19.03 18.22 -3.41
CA ILE A 354 -20.36 18.26 -4.02
C ILE A 354 -21.37 18.77 -2.99
N ASN A 355 -21.36 18.20 -1.79
CA ASN A 355 -22.39 18.47 -0.78
C ASN A 355 -21.98 19.51 0.28
N GLY A 356 -20.69 19.88 0.36
CA GLY A 356 -20.22 20.90 1.31
C GLY A 356 -20.20 20.44 2.75
N GLY A 357 -19.73 19.20 2.96
CA GLY A 357 -19.60 18.59 4.27
C GLY A 357 -18.46 17.59 4.30
N CYS A 358 -18.41 16.81 5.37
CA CYS A 358 -17.34 15.83 5.56
C CYS A 358 -17.92 14.43 5.56
N HIS A 359 -17.20 13.50 4.93
CA HIS A 359 -17.56 12.09 4.92
C HIS A 359 -16.37 11.25 5.36
N CYS A 360 -16.68 10.05 5.84
CA CYS A 360 -15.64 9.08 6.12
C CYS A 360 -15.14 8.52 4.79
N PRO A 361 -13.82 8.36 4.59
CA PRO A 361 -13.29 7.68 3.41
C PRO A 361 -14.02 6.34 3.21
N THR A 362 -14.29 5.97 1.96
CA THR A 362 -15.12 4.79 1.63
C THR A 362 -14.57 3.46 2.16
N ASP A 363 -13.27 3.41 2.40
CA ASP A 363 -12.51 2.29 2.95
C ASP A 363 -12.31 2.40 4.48
N TYR A 364 -12.85 3.42 5.15
CA TYR A 364 -12.72 3.63 6.58
C TYR A 364 -14.07 3.42 7.28
N VAL A 365 -14.01 3.16 8.59
CA VAL A 365 -15.19 2.97 9.44
C VAL A 365 -15.31 4.13 10.41
N LEU A 366 -16.47 4.78 10.43
CA LEU A 366 -16.78 5.80 11.41
C LEU A 366 -16.83 5.19 12.83
N THR A 367 -16.16 5.83 13.79
CA THR A 367 -16.28 5.50 15.22
C THR A 367 -16.47 6.76 16.07
N TRP A 368 -17.26 6.60 17.13
CA TRP A 368 -17.54 7.64 18.12
C TRP A 368 -16.71 7.46 19.39
N ASP A 369 -16.25 6.23 19.64
CA ASP A 369 -15.61 5.83 20.89
C ASP A 369 -14.11 6.16 20.91
N VAL A 370 -13.76 7.40 20.54
CA VAL A 370 -12.37 7.87 20.57
C VAL A 370 -11.96 8.19 22.01
N PRO A 371 -10.99 7.47 22.61
CA PRO A 371 -10.60 7.71 24.00
C PRO A 371 -10.00 9.10 24.16
N ALA A 372 -10.46 9.89 25.14
CA ALA A 372 -9.93 11.23 25.42
C ALA A 372 -8.43 11.25 25.75
N THR A 373 -7.86 10.11 26.15
CA THR A 373 -6.44 9.93 26.50
C THR A 373 -5.56 9.56 25.30
N ASN A 374 -6.09 9.54 24.07
CA ASN A 374 -5.26 9.20 22.91
C ASN A 374 -4.18 10.27 22.69
N THR A 375 -2.98 9.83 22.33
CA THR A 375 -1.78 10.68 22.21
C THR A 375 -1.80 11.61 21.01
N PHE A 376 -2.77 11.42 20.09
CA PHE A 376 -2.88 12.17 18.85
C PHE A 376 -3.94 13.29 18.91
N GLY A 377 -4.56 13.48 20.08
CA GLY A 377 -5.57 14.52 20.28
C GLY A 377 -6.82 14.35 19.43
N LEU A 378 -7.07 13.13 18.91
CA LEU A 378 -8.29 12.85 18.17
C LEU A 378 -9.49 13.02 19.10
N THR A 379 -10.52 13.72 18.63
CA THR A 379 -11.81 13.82 19.30
C THR A 379 -12.82 12.98 18.53
N GLY A 380 -13.82 12.43 19.22
CA GLY A 380 -14.92 11.73 18.55
C GLY A 380 -15.87 12.73 17.90
N PRO A 381 -16.44 12.44 16.71
CA PRO A 381 -16.24 11.24 15.86
C PRO A 381 -14.91 11.24 15.08
N ALA A 382 -14.42 10.05 14.69
CA ALA A 382 -13.25 9.88 13.84
C ALA A 382 -13.40 8.70 12.86
N CYS A 383 -12.66 8.75 11.75
CA CYS A 383 -12.59 7.68 10.76
C CYS A 383 -11.42 6.75 11.03
N LYS A 384 -11.77 5.50 11.26
CA LYS A 384 -10.87 4.42 11.63
C LYS A 384 -10.48 3.63 10.38
N PRO A 385 -9.18 3.44 10.08
CA PRO A 385 -8.76 2.58 8.99
C PRO A 385 -9.17 1.12 9.25
N PRO A 386 -9.25 0.28 8.20
CA PRO A 386 -9.54 -1.15 8.34
C PRO A 386 -8.60 -1.83 9.33
N GLY A 387 -9.18 -2.45 10.36
CA GLY A 387 -8.41 -3.13 11.42
C GLY A 387 -7.65 -2.21 12.38
N GLY A 388 -7.82 -0.89 12.25
CA GLY A 388 -7.30 0.10 13.18
C GLY A 388 -8.07 0.11 14.50
N CYS A 389 -7.45 0.58 15.57
CA CYS A 389 -8.09 0.73 16.87
C CYS A 389 -7.42 1.80 17.75
N LEU A 390 -8.14 2.27 18.77
CA LEU A 390 -7.61 3.08 19.87
C LEU A 390 -7.98 2.48 21.23
N ALA A 391 -8.97 1.59 21.23
CA ALA A 391 -9.36 0.77 22.36
C ALA A 391 -9.79 -0.61 21.84
N ARG A 392 -9.78 -1.62 22.71
CA ARG A 392 -10.10 -3.02 22.36
C ARG A 392 -11.52 -3.15 21.77
N GLN A 393 -12.45 -2.30 22.18
CA GLN A 393 -13.83 -2.24 21.69
C GLN A 393 -13.93 -1.95 20.20
N HIS A 394 -12.90 -1.35 19.60
CA HIS A 394 -12.88 -1.10 18.16
C HIS A 394 -12.58 -2.35 17.34
N CYS A 395 -12.15 -3.45 17.96
CA CYS A 395 -11.78 -4.69 17.31
C CYS A 395 -13.01 -5.61 17.19
N THR A 396 -13.96 -5.19 16.37
CA THR A 396 -15.31 -5.77 16.27
C THR A 396 -15.37 -7.04 15.43
N ASP A 397 -14.40 -7.24 14.52
CA ASP A 397 -14.33 -8.43 13.67
C ASP A 397 -13.72 -9.63 14.42
N GLN A 398 -13.16 -9.39 15.62
CA GLN A 398 -12.54 -10.41 16.45
C GLN A 398 -13.37 -10.70 17.71
N SER A 399 -13.20 -11.91 18.26
CA SER A 399 -13.73 -12.22 19.59
C SER A 399 -12.98 -11.42 20.65
N TRP A 400 -13.74 -10.76 21.54
CA TRP A 400 -13.20 -9.89 22.60
C TRP A 400 -11.97 -10.48 23.30
N ASN A 401 -12.06 -11.73 23.76
CA ASN A 401 -10.99 -12.37 24.53
C ASN A 401 -9.73 -12.73 23.73
N ARG A 402 -9.76 -12.67 22.40
CA ARG A 402 -8.67 -13.14 21.51
C ARG A 402 -7.87 -12.02 20.86
N VAL A 403 -8.26 -10.77 21.08
CA VAL A 403 -7.67 -9.60 20.41
C VAL A 403 -7.20 -8.56 21.42
N GLN A 404 -6.18 -7.80 21.05
CA GLN A 404 -5.73 -6.59 21.73
C GLN A 404 -5.69 -5.43 20.76
N CYS A 405 -5.94 -4.23 21.28
CA CYS A 405 -5.61 -3.01 20.55
C CYS A 405 -4.18 -2.60 20.92
N ALA A 406 -3.23 -2.83 20.02
CA ALA A 406 -1.81 -2.72 20.33
C ALA A 406 -1.01 -2.07 19.19
N ALA A 407 0.08 -1.39 19.55
CA ALA A 407 1.02 -0.86 18.58
C ALA A 407 1.66 -2.00 17.77
N THR A 408 1.83 -1.76 16.47
CA THR A 408 2.59 -2.65 15.60
C THR A 408 4.07 -2.65 15.97
N ARG A 409 4.85 -3.57 15.40
CA ARG A 409 6.30 -3.64 15.59
C ARG A 409 6.99 -3.66 14.22
N PRO A 410 7.60 -2.55 13.78
CA PRO A 410 7.73 -1.27 14.48
C PRO A 410 6.37 -0.54 14.65
N PRO A 411 6.24 0.38 15.62
CA PRO A 411 5.03 1.18 15.75
C PRO A 411 4.73 1.96 14.46
N SER A 412 3.46 2.20 14.16
CA SER A 412 3.10 3.08 13.05
C SER A 412 3.53 4.50 13.39
N THR A 413 4.26 5.14 12.47
CA THR A 413 4.64 6.56 12.56
C THR A 413 3.80 7.43 11.64
N VAL A 414 2.88 6.81 10.89
CA VAL A 414 2.10 7.45 9.81
C VAL A 414 0.61 7.53 10.15
N SER A 415 0.18 6.78 11.16
CA SER A 415 -1.20 6.75 11.63
C SER A 415 -1.27 6.90 13.14
N ALA A 416 -2.32 7.60 13.59
CA ALA A 416 -2.69 7.69 14.99
C ALA A 416 -3.27 6.38 15.55
N TRP A 417 -3.73 5.50 14.67
CA TRP A 417 -4.42 4.27 15.02
C TRP A 417 -3.41 3.15 15.32
N LEU A 418 -3.68 2.43 16.41
CA LEU A 418 -3.06 1.14 16.69
C LEU A 418 -3.72 0.06 15.81
N ALA A 419 -3.28 -1.19 15.95
CA ALA A 419 -3.84 -2.32 15.23
C ALA A 419 -4.60 -3.27 16.15
N CYS A 420 -5.69 -3.84 15.65
CA CYS A 420 -6.35 -4.99 16.25
C CYS A 420 -5.48 -6.23 16.05
N GLN A 421 -4.65 -6.57 17.03
CA GLN A 421 -3.72 -7.70 16.95
C GLN A 421 -4.26 -8.89 17.72
N CYS A 422 -4.16 -10.08 17.14
CA CYS A 422 -4.53 -11.29 17.86
C CYS A 422 -3.58 -11.55 19.02
N ASN A 423 -4.13 -12.15 20.07
CA ASN A 423 -3.36 -12.68 21.18
C ASN A 423 -2.40 -13.78 20.69
N PRO A 424 -1.33 -14.09 21.45
CA PRO A 424 -0.32 -15.06 21.05
C PRO A 424 -0.86 -16.38 20.48
N GLY A 425 -0.24 -16.79 19.38
CA GLY A 425 -0.50 -18.04 18.64
C GLY A 425 -1.76 -18.04 17.78
N PHE A 426 -2.67 -17.08 17.93
CA PHE A 426 -3.76 -16.87 16.97
C PHE A 426 -3.22 -16.22 15.69
N VAL A 427 -3.83 -16.55 14.56
CA VAL A 427 -3.60 -15.90 13.26
C VAL A 427 -4.80 -15.04 12.87
N GLY A 428 -4.57 -14.04 12.01
CA GLY A 428 -5.57 -13.04 11.61
C GLY A 428 -5.34 -11.71 12.31
N GLY A 429 -6.42 -11.10 12.80
CA GLY A 429 -6.41 -9.73 13.33
C GLY A 429 -6.67 -8.73 12.23
N TRP A 430 -6.45 -7.44 12.51
CA TRP A 430 -6.85 -6.34 11.65
C TRP A 430 -8.34 -6.39 11.32
N THR A 431 -8.68 -6.79 10.10
CA THR A 431 -10.04 -6.92 9.57
C THR A 431 -10.59 -8.35 9.68
N SER A 432 -9.79 -9.28 10.21
CA SER A 432 -10.09 -10.71 10.22
C SER A 432 -10.25 -11.24 11.64
N PRO A 433 -11.12 -12.25 11.87
CA PRO A 433 -11.19 -12.95 13.14
C PRO A 433 -9.84 -13.52 13.58
N CYS A 434 -9.67 -13.69 14.90
CA CYS A 434 -8.53 -14.38 15.46
C CYS A 434 -8.80 -15.88 15.53
N GLU A 435 -8.11 -16.65 14.69
CA GLU A 435 -8.28 -18.09 14.56
C GLU A 435 -7.08 -18.85 15.11
N CYS A 436 -7.33 -19.92 15.87
CA CYS A 436 -6.26 -20.77 16.39
C CYS A 436 -5.94 -21.82 15.32
N PRO A 437 -4.77 -21.75 14.65
CA PRO A 437 -4.43 -22.68 13.57
C PRO A 437 -4.32 -24.13 14.05
N LEU A 438 -4.18 -24.34 15.37
CA LEU A 438 -4.06 -25.64 16.01
C LEU A 438 -5.41 -26.21 16.50
N GLY A 439 -6.51 -25.50 16.24
CA GLY A 439 -7.86 -25.90 16.64
C GLY A 439 -8.27 -25.48 18.05
N ALA A 440 -9.58 -25.52 18.33
CA ALA A 440 -10.17 -25.02 19.57
C ALA A 440 -9.67 -25.74 20.85
N SER A 441 -9.21 -26.99 20.74
CA SER A 441 -8.63 -27.74 21.85
C SER A 441 -7.29 -27.18 22.35
N ARG A 442 -6.67 -26.28 21.58
CA ARG A 442 -5.41 -25.62 21.90
C ARG A 442 -5.60 -24.17 22.35
N VAL A 443 -6.84 -23.77 22.62
CA VAL A 443 -7.17 -22.44 23.15
C VAL A 443 -7.26 -22.49 24.67
N PHE A 444 -6.47 -21.65 25.33
CA PHE A 444 -6.40 -21.58 26.79
C PHE A 444 -6.54 -20.14 27.28
N TRP A 445 -6.97 -19.96 28.53
CA TRP A 445 -7.00 -18.65 29.16
C TRP A 445 -5.62 -18.29 29.72
N SER A 446 -5.07 -17.13 29.36
CA SER A 446 -3.82 -16.62 29.91
C SER A 446 -4.09 -15.55 30.95
N SER A 447 -3.58 -15.72 32.16
CA SER A 447 -3.64 -14.67 33.18
C SER A 447 -2.73 -13.49 32.83
N THR A 448 -1.63 -13.79 32.14
CA THR A 448 -0.64 -12.80 31.65
C THR A 448 -1.23 -11.89 30.58
N VAL A 449 -1.94 -12.45 29.60
CA VAL A 449 -2.58 -11.70 28.49
C VAL A 449 -3.96 -11.17 28.88
N GLN A 450 -4.56 -11.71 29.95
CA GLN A 450 -5.96 -11.48 30.34
C GLN A 450 -6.91 -11.75 29.18
N GLY A 451 -6.76 -12.92 28.57
CA GLY A 451 -7.47 -13.32 27.37
C GLY A 451 -7.11 -14.73 26.94
N GLU A 452 -7.73 -15.18 25.86
CA GLU A 452 -7.45 -16.47 25.25
C GLU A 452 -6.14 -16.41 24.44
N VAL A 453 -5.34 -17.46 24.54
CA VAL A 453 -4.11 -17.72 23.74
C VAL A 453 -4.24 -19.06 23.03
N CYS A 454 -3.60 -19.19 21.88
CA CYS A 454 -3.53 -20.45 21.13
C CYS A 454 -2.11 -21.01 21.33
N LEU A 455 -1.97 -22.16 21.98
CA LEU A 455 -0.67 -22.69 22.39
C LEU A 455 -0.36 -24.00 21.68
N ALA A 456 0.84 -24.14 21.11
CA ALA A 456 1.35 -25.42 20.62
C ALA A 456 1.66 -26.38 21.77
N ASP A 457 1.83 -27.67 21.45
CA ASP A 457 2.18 -28.67 22.46
C ASP A 457 3.49 -28.28 23.17
N GLY A 458 3.47 -28.27 24.50
CA GLY A 458 4.59 -27.84 25.34
C GLY A 458 4.73 -26.33 25.53
N GLU A 459 3.92 -25.50 24.88
CA GLU A 459 3.86 -24.06 25.12
C GLU A 459 2.95 -23.71 26.31
N CYS A 460 3.26 -22.61 26.99
CA CYS A 460 2.53 -22.15 28.16
C CYS A 460 2.62 -20.63 28.33
N THR A 461 1.62 -20.03 28.97
CA THR A 461 1.73 -18.67 29.54
C THR A 461 1.56 -18.64 31.06
N ASP A 462 1.23 -19.80 31.64
CA ASP A 462 0.84 -20.01 33.03
C ASP A 462 1.16 -21.48 33.38
N ASP A 463 1.51 -21.77 34.64
CA ASP A 463 1.93 -23.10 35.09
C ASP A 463 0.89 -24.19 34.83
N TRP A 464 -0.39 -23.87 34.95
CA TRP A 464 -1.47 -24.86 34.81
C TRP A 464 -1.60 -25.42 33.39
N HIS A 465 -1.04 -24.74 32.37
CA HIS A 465 -0.92 -25.27 31.01
C HIS A 465 0.03 -26.48 30.93
N CYS A 466 0.92 -26.63 31.92
CA CYS A 466 1.99 -27.63 31.96
C CYS A 466 1.69 -28.83 32.86
N GLY A 467 0.45 -28.97 33.33
CA GLY A 467 0.06 -30.02 34.26
C GLY A 467 0.80 -29.87 35.59
N SER A 468 1.78 -30.74 35.85
CA SER A 468 2.61 -30.70 37.08
C SER A 468 3.96 -29.99 36.93
N ALA A 469 4.36 -29.64 35.71
CA ALA A 469 5.58 -28.88 35.46
C ALA A 469 5.34 -27.37 35.59
N SER A 470 6.40 -26.59 35.79
CA SER A 470 6.32 -25.13 35.77
C SER A 470 6.42 -24.59 34.35
N CYS A 471 5.76 -23.46 34.10
CA CYS A 471 5.90 -22.69 32.88
C CYS A 471 7.13 -21.79 32.97
N THR A 472 8.04 -21.90 32.00
CA THR A 472 9.23 -21.04 31.93
C THR A 472 9.07 -20.05 30.78
N VAL A 473 8.80 -18.78 31.11
CA VAL A 473 8.68 -17.68 30.14
C VAL A 473 9.94 -16.82 30.20
N SER A 474 10.56 -16.55 29.05
CA SER A 474 11.71 -15.64 29.01
C SER A 474 11.27 -14.19 29.25
N SER A 475 12.16 -13.34 29.76
CA SER A 475 11.83 -11.96 30.17
C SER A 475 11.29 -11.04 29.07
N SER A 476 11.37 -11.46 27.80
CA SER A 476 10.87 -10.70 26.64
C SER A 476 9.78 -11.43 25.85
N ALA A 477 9.39 -12.63 26.26
CA ALA A 477 8.36 -13.42 25.61
C ALA A 477 7.05 -13.37 26.38
N ILE A 478 5.95 -13.57 25.67
CA ILE A 478 4.62 -13.76 26.27
C ILE A 478 4.30 -15.25 26.43
N VAL A 479 4.82 -16.07 25.52
CA VAL A 479 4.69 -17.54 25.53
C VAL A 479 6.03 -18.14 25.94
N GLY A 480 5.98 -19.06 26.90
CA GLY A 480 7.09 -19.87 27.36
C GLY A 480 6.90 -21.34 27.01
N THR A 481 7.75 -22.17 27.61
CA THR A 481 7.69 -23.62 27.47
C THR A 481 7.51 -24.29 28.81
N CYS A 482 6.77 -25.38 28.84
CA CYS A 482 6.67 -26.25 30.00
C CYS A 482 8.03 -26.88 30.29
N ALA A 483 8.49 -26.77 31.54
CA ALA A 483 9.71 -27.43 31.96
C ALA A 483 9.59 -28.95 31.72
N SER A 484 10.61 -29.55 31.11
CA SER A 484 10.70 -31.01 31.05
C SER A 484 10.89 -31.56 32.46
N LEU A 485 9.99 -32.43 32.89
CA LEU A 485 10.10 -33.17 34.16
C LEU A 485 11.36 -34.04 34.21
#